data_AF-A0A382X337-F1
#
_entry.id   AF-A0A382X337-F1
#
_cell.length_a   1.000
_cell.length_b   1.000
_cell.length_c   1.000
_cell.angle_alpha   90.00
_cell.angle_beta   90.00
_cell.angle_gamma   90.00
#
_symmetry.space_group_name_H-M   'P 1'
#
loop_
_entity.id
_entity.type
_entity.pdbx_description
1 polymer ?
#
loop_
_entity_poly.entity_id
_entity_poly.type
_entity_poly.pdbx_seq_one_letter_code
_entity_poly.pdbx_strand_id
1 'polypeptide(L)'
;MIAKIFTYYLLMCSATAFLTLQVIGGIIAFVCLALACEAENRVDFNRDIRPILSNYCFACHGPDASARKSELRLDVRTNALEKRAIVPAEPFESGIVNRIYHKDPQEQMPPIETKQPLAPEQKARLRRWIAEGADYSEHWAWIPPRRSSVPA
;
A
#
# COMPACT_ATOMS: atom_id res chain seq x y z
N MET A 1 2.56 43.52 50.97
CA MET A 1 3.54 42.93 50.01
C MET A 1 3.18 41.49 49.63
N ILE A 2 2.79 40.65 50.60
CA ILE A 2 2.44 39.22 50.40
C ILE A 2 1.25 38.98 49.45
N ALA A 3 0.19 39.79 49.52
CA ALA A 3 -0.99 39.64 48.65
C ALA A 3 -0.68 39.84 47.15
N LYS A 4 0.25 40.75 46.81
CA LYS A 4 0.66 40.97 45.41
C LYS A 4 1.41 39.76 44.84
N ILE A 5 2.27 39.13 45.65
CA ILE A 5 3.04 37.95 45.26
C ILE A 5 2.11 36.76 44.98
N PHE A 6 1.06 36.58 45.80
CA PHE A 6 0.08 35.51 45.61
C PHE A 6 -0.72 35.68 44.30
N THR A 7 -1.12 36.91 43.97
CA THR A 7 -1.81 37.22 42.71
C THR A 7 -0.91 37.01 41.49
N TYR A 8 0.36 37.40 41.55
CA TYR A 8 1.32 37.14 40.46
C TYR A 8 1.58 35.64 40.27
N TYR A 9 1.67 34.86 41.34
CA TYR A 9 1.86 33.41 41.26
C TYR A 9 0.65 32.71 40.64
N LEU A 10 -0.56 33.14 40.99
CA LEU A 10 -1.81 32.61 40.41
C LEU A 10 -1.93 32.95 38.91
N LEU A 11 -1.56 34.17 38.51
CA LEU A 11 -1.54 34.61 37.11
C LEU A 11 -0.45 33.94 36.28
N MET A 12 0.73 33.70 36.84
CA MET A 12 1.80 32.98 36.14
C MET A 12 1.47 31.49 35.99
N CYS A 13 0.81 30.87 36.99
CA CYS A 13 0.38 29.47 36.94
C CYS A 13 -0.76 29.25 35.91
N SER A 14 -1.67 30.21 35.77
CA SER A 14 -2.70 30.14 34.74
C SER A 14 -2.14 30.38 33.34
N ALA A 15 -1.22 31.33 33.16
CA ALA A 15 -0.59 31.58 31.86
C ALA A 15 0.23 30.39 31.35
N THR A 16 0.96 29.69 32.22
CA THR A 16 1.68 28.47 31.84
C THR A 16 0.73 27.31 31.56
N ALA A 17 -0.36 27.17 32.31
CA ALA A 17 -1.40 26.18 32.03
C ALA A 17 -2.13 26.43 30.70
N PHE A 18 -2.37 27.69 30.31
CA PHE A 18 -2.94 28.02 29.01
C PHE A 18 -1.96 27.74 27.87
N LEU A 19 -0.67 28.04 28.05
CA LEU A 19 0.36 27.79 27.05
C LEU A 19 0.57 26.28 26.83
N THR A 20 0.57 25.48 27.89
CA THR A 20 0.67 24.02 27.79
C THR A 20 -0.56 23.40 27.11
N LEU A 21 -1.77 23.91 27.39
CA LEU A 21 -2.99 23.44 26.72
C LEU A 21 -2.97 23.73 25.22
N GLN A 22 -2.48 24.91 24.81
CA GLN A 22 -2.35 25.28 23.40
C GLN A 22 -1.30 24.42 22.66
N VAL A 23 -0.17 24.14 23.30
CA VAL A 23 0.88 23.28 22.73
C VAL A 23 0.38 21.84 22.57
N ILE A 24 -0.26 21.28 23.59
CA ILE A 24 -0.84 19.92 23.52
C ILE A 24 -1.93 19.86 22.44
N GLY A 25 -2.82 20.86 22.38
CA GLY A 25 -3.84 20.96 21.33
C GLY A 25 -3.24 21.03 19.93
N GLY A 26 -2.15 21.79 19.75
CA GLY A 26 -1.43 21.89 18.48
C GLY A 26 -0.76 20.57 18.06
N ILE A 27 -0.15 19.85 19.01
CA ILE A 27 0.46 18.52 18.76
C ILE A 27 -0.62 17.51 18.38
N ILE A 28 -1.75 17.47 19.09
CA ILE A 28 -2.87 16.56 18.78
C ILE A 28 -3.41 16.86 17.38
N ALA A 29 -3.64 18.14 17.04
CA ALA A 29 -4.13 18.53 15.72
C ALA A 29 -3.16 18.12 14.59
N PHE A 30 -1.85 18.29 14.81
CA PHE A 30 -0.83 17.87 13.86
C PHE A 30 -0.80 16.35 13.66
N VAL A 31 -0.86 15.57 14.74
CA VAL A 31 -0.90 14.10 14.68
C VAL A 31 -2.18 13.62 13.97
N CYS A 32 -3.34 14.20 14.27
CA CYS A 32 -4.59 13.85 13.60
C CYS A 32 -4.54 14.14 12.09
N LEU A 33 -3.95 15.27 11.68
CA LEU A 33 -3.79 15.62 10.27
C LEU A 33 -2.84 14.67 9.52
N ALA A 34 -1.74 14.27 10.17
CA ALA A 34 -0.80 13.31 9.60
C ALA A 34 -1.45 11.94 9.34
N LEU A 35 -2.25 11.44 10.28
CA LEU A 35 -2.95 10.15 10.15
C LEU A 35 -4.02 10.16 9.05
N ALA A 36 -4.70 11.30 8.84
CA ALA A 36 -5.72 11.42 7.79
C ALA A 36 -5.14 11.29 6.37
N CYS A 37 -3.91 11.78 6.14
CA CYS A 37 -3.23 11.72 4.84
C CYS A 37 -2.79 10.30 4.44
N GLU A 38 -2.55 9.43 5.42
CA GLU A 38 -2.06 8.07 5.17
C GLU A 38 -3.17 7.12 4.68
N ALA A 39 -4.43 7.35 5.10
CA ALA A 39 -5.57 6.52 4.73
C ALA A 39 -5.92 6.57 3.23
N GLU A 40 -5.66 7.69 2.55
CA GLU A 40 -5.97 7.88 1.13
C GLU A 40 -4.93 7.23 0.19
N ASN A 41 -3.79 6.77 0.74
CA ASN A 41 -2.64 6.33 -0.04
C ASN A 41 -2.46 4.81 -0.15
N ARG A 42 -3.37 3.98 0.38
CA ARG A 42 -3.26 2.52 0.28
C ARG A 42 -3.36 2.02 -1.15
N VAL A 43 -2.62 0.96 -1.46
CA VAL A 43 -2.64 0.35 -2.79
C VAL A 43 -3.93 -0.43 -2.97
N ASP A 44 -4.71 -0.09 -3.99
CA ASP A 44 -5.95 -0.79 -4.32
C ASP A 44 -5.67 -1.90 -5.33
N PHE A 45 -6.09 -3.13 -5.04
CA PHE A 45 -5.78 -4.26 -5.91
C PHE A 45 -6.36 -4.11 -7.31
N ASN A 46 -7.62 -3.68 -7.45
CA ASN A 46 -8.27 -3.63 -8.76
C ASN A 46 -7.79 -2.45 -9.62
N ARG A 47 -7.55 -1.29 -9.01
CA ARG A 47 -7.09 -0.08 -9.67
C ARG A 47 -5.59 -0.15 -9.98
N ASP A 48 -4.79 -0.59 -9.02
CA ASP A 48 -3.35 -0.40 -9.04
C ASP A 48 -2.56 -1.66 -9.42
N ILE A 49 -3.05 -2.85 -9.06
CA ILE A 49 -2.28 -4.11 -9.14
C ILE A 49 -2.77 -5.05 -10.23
N ARG A 50 -4.08 -5.29 -10.30
CA ARG A 50 -4.71 -6.18 -11.28
C ARG A 50 -4.33 -5.80 -12.71
N PRO A 51 -4.29 -4.50 -13.12
CA PRO A 51 -3.85 -4.14 -14.47
C PRO A 51 -2.39 -4.50 -14.75
N ILE A 52 -1.52 -4.44 -13.74
CA ILE A 52 -0.12 -4.86 -13.88
C ILE A 52 -0.08 -6.38 -14.06
N LEU A 53 -0.75 -7.13 -13.19
CA LEU A 53 -0.74 -8.60 -13.27
C LEU A 53 -1.39 -9.11 -14.56
N SER A 54 -2.47 -8.48 -15.04
CA SER A 54 -3.13 -8.86 -16.29
C SER A 54 -2.26 -8.63 -17.51
N ASN A 55 -1.57 -7.49 -17.55
CA ASN A 55 -0.80 -7.09 -18.72
C ASN A 55 0.55 -7.81 -18.81
N TYR A 56 1.18 -8.09 -17.66
CA TYR A 56 2.58 -8.56 -17.65
C TYR A 56 2.75 -9.99 -17.12
N CYS A 57 1.75 -10.58 -16.44
CA CYS A 57 1.94 -11.84 -15.72
C CYS A 57 0.98 -12.95 -16.13
N PHE A 58 -0.31 -12.65 -16.33
CA PHE A 58 -1.34 -13.67 -16.51
C PHE A 58 -1.26 -14.45 -17.82
N ALA A 59 -0.55 -13.94 -18.83
CA ALA A 59 -0.32 -14.68 -20.07
C ALA A 59 0.37 -16.04 -19.81
N CYS A 60 1.33 -16.08 -18.87
CA CYS A 60 2.06 -17.31 -18.53
C CYS A 60 1.70 -17.85 -17.13
N HIS A 61 1.14 -17.03 -16.24
CA HIS A 61 0.83 -17.40 -14.85
C HIS A 61 -0.62 -17.10 -14.47
N GLY A 62 -1.54 -17.27 -15.43
CA GLY A 62 -2.96 -16.97 -15.28
C GLY A 62 -3.87 -18.15 -15.64
N PRO A 63 -5.13 -17.87 -16.00
CA PRO A 63 -6.18 -18.88 -16.10
C PRO A 63 -6.01 -19.88 -17.24
N ASP A 64 -5.35 -19.51 -18.34
CA ASP A 64 -5.09 -20.42 -19.45
C ASP A 64 -4.13 -21.54 -19.03
N ALA A 65 -4.62 -22.79 -19.05
CA ALA A 65 -3.83 -23.96 -18.68
C ALA A 65 -2.78 -24.32 -19.74
N SER A 66 -3.03 -24.00 -21.02
CA SER A 66 -2.15 -24.36 -22.13
C SER A 66 -0.89 -23.49 -22.19
N ALA A 67 -1.01 -22.21 -21.84
CA ALA A 67 0.10 -21.27 -21.75
C ALA A 67 0.81 -21.30 -20.38
N ARG A 68 0.22 -21.95 -19.38
CA ARG A 68 0.66 -21.86 -17.97
C ARG A 68 2.06 -22.41 -17.76
N LYS A 69 2.89 -21.64 -17.07
CA LYS A 69 4.22 -22.02 -16.60
C LYS A 69 4.19 -22.24 -15.09
N SER A 70 5.04 -23.17 -14.63
CA SER A 70 5.23 -23.55 -13.22
C SER A 70 3.95 -23.91 -12.44
N GLU A 71 2.86 -24.22 -13.14
CA GLU A 71 1.52 -24.42 -12.57
C GLU A 71 1.04 -23.25 -11.68
N LEU A 72 1.64 -22.06 -11.86
CA LEU A 72 1.39 -20.90 -11.03
C LEU A 72 0.18 -20.11 -11.54
N ARG A 73 -0.71 -19.74 -10.61
CA ARG A 73 -1.90 -18.91 -10.82
C ARG A 73 -1.81 -17.65 -9.96
N LEU A 74 -1.26 -16.59 -10.54
CA LEU A 74 -1.20 -15.28 -9.87
C LEU A 74 -2.58 -14.60 -9.80
N ASP A 75 -3.53 -15.03 -10.62
CA ASP A 75 -4.92 -14.58 -10.61
C ASP A 75 -5.74 -15.20 -9.45
N VAL A 76 -5.23 -16.26 -8.83
CA VAL A 76 -5.87 -16.96 -7.70
C VAL A 76 -5.01 -16.80 -6.44
N ARG A 77 -5.47 -16.01 -5.48
CA ARG A 77 -4.71 -15.69 -4.26
C ARG A 77 -4.19 -16.94 -3.55
N THR A 78 -5.04 -17.94 -3.30
CA THR A 78 -4.65 -19.16 -2.57
C THR A 78 -3.48 -19.87 -3.24
N ASN A 79 -3.52 -20.05 -4.57
CA ASN A 79 -2.43 -20.67 -5.31
C ASN A 79 -1.15 -19.81 -5.28
N ALA A 80 -1.26 -18.49 -5.44
CA ALA A 80 -0.11 -17.58 -5.36
C ALA A 80 0.59 -17.64 -3.99
N LEU A 81 -0.18 -17.80 -2.90
CA LEU A 81 0.32 -18.00 -1.55
C LEU A 81 0.96 -19.39 -1.36
N GLU A 82 0.26 -20.45 -1.77
CA GLU A 82 0.74 -21.84 -1.67
C GLU A 82 2.06 -22.05 -2.41
N LYS A 83 2.18 -21.48 -3.62
CA LYS A 83 3.40 -21.53 -4.43
C LYS A 83 4.47 -20.53 -3.96
N ARG A 84 4.23 -19.79 -2.87
CA ARG A 84 5.09 -18.73 -2.33
C ARG A 84 5.50 -17.67 -3.37
N ALA A 85 4.70 -17.51 -4.43
CA ALA A 85 4.91 -16.42 -5.39
C ALA A 85 4.64 -15.06 -4.73
N ILE A 86 3.73 -15.05 -3.75
CA ILE A 86 3.40 -13.92 -2.89
C ILE A 86 3.47 -14.38 -1.44
N VAL A 87 4.19 -13.65 -0.61
CA VAL A 87 4.23 -13.81 0.84
C VAL A 87 3.78 -12.48 1.46
N PRO A 88 2.56 -12.41 2.03
CA PRO A 88 2.02 -11.20 2.62
C PRO A 88 2.97 -10.57 3.63
N ALA A 89 3.09 -9.24 3.59
CA ALA A 89 4.00 -8.43 4.41
C ALA A 89 5.51 -8.68 4.19
N GLU A 90 5.90 -9.67 3.38
CA GLU A 90 7.29 -10.07 3.16
C GLU A 90 7.67 -9.95 1.66
N PRO A 91 7.89 -8.73 1.15
CA PRO A 91 8.15 -8.53 -0.27
C PRO A 91 9.44 -9.20 -0.75
N PHE A 92 10.49 -9.28 0.08
CA PHE A 92 11.77 -9.89 -0.34
C PHE A 92 11.72 -11.43 -0.33
N GLU A 93 10.82 -12.02 0.46
CA GLU A 93 10.55 -13.46 0.46
C GLU A 93 9.57 -13.88 -0.65
N SER A 94 8.95 -12.91 -1.32
CA SER A 94 7.97 -13.16 -2.37
C SER A 94 8.62 -13.43 -3.71
N GLY A 95 8.33 -14.60 -4.28
CA GLY A 95 8.88 -15.02 -5.58
C GLY A 95 8.68 -13.98 -6.69
N ILE A 96 7.52 -13.34 -6.77
CA ILE A 96 7.24 -12.31 -7.80
C ILE A 96 8.22 -11.13 -7.73
N VAL A 97 8.57 -10.66 -6.53
CA VAL A 97 9.51 -9.54 -6.36
C VAL A 97 10.91 -9.97 -6.78
N ASN A 98 11.32 -11.17 -6.37
CA ASN A 98 12.62 -11.72 -6.76
C ASN A 98 12.75 -11.84 -8.28
N ARG A 99 11.67 -12.22 -8.98
CA ARG A 99 11.65 -12.36 -10.45
C ARG A 99 11.67 -11.02 -11.19
N ILE A 100 10.93 -10.02 -10.75
CA ILE A 100 10.89 -8.71 -11.43
C ILE A 100 12.16 -7.87 -11.25
N TYR A 101 12.97 -8.19 -10.23
CA TYR A 101 14.28 -7.57 -9.99
C TYR A 101 15.46 -8.50 -10.28
N HIS A 102 15.21 -9.69 -10.84
CA HIS A 102 16.28 -10.64 -11.13
C HIS A 102 17.24 -10.07 -12.19
N LYS A 103 18.55 -10.32 -12.01
CA LYS A 103 19.59 -9.82 -12.92
C LYS A 103 19.87 -10.77 -14.09
N ASP A 104 19.64 -12.06 -13.90
CA ASP A 104 19.73 -13.05 -14.98
C ASP A 104 18.52 -12.92 -15.93
N PRO A 105 18.75 -12.64 -17.22
CA PRO A 105 17.72 -12.62 -18.26
C PRO A 105 16.80 -13.84 -18.33
N GLN A 106 17.30 -15.04 -17.99
CA GLN A 106 16.53 -16.28 -18.08
C GLN A 106 15.56 -16.46 -16.91
N GLU A 107 15.86 -15.83 -15.79
CA GLU A 107 15.06 -15.92 -14.57
C GLU A 107 14.16 -14.69 -14.38
N GLN A 108 14.49 -13.57 -15.03
CA GLN A 108 13.75 -12.32 -14.97
C GLN A 108 12.34 -12.49 -15.54
N MET A 109 11.36 -11.90 -14.85
CA MET A 109 9.99 -11.80 -15.34
C MET A 109 9.59 -10.33 -15.51
N PRO A 110 8.81 -9.99 -16.56
CA PRO A 110 8.46 -10.82 -17.71
C PRO A 110 9.71 -11.21 -18.51
N PRO A 111 9.68 -12.36 -19.22
CA PRO A 111 10.80 -12.79 -20.04
C PRO A 111 11.12 -11.75 -21.11
N ILE A 112 12.41 -11.56 -21.44
CA ILE A 112 12.86 -10.49 -22.33
C ILE A 112 12.24 -10.64 -23.73
N GLU A 113 12.00 -11.86 -24.18
CA GLU A 113 11.37 -12.17 -25.46
C GLU A 113 9.95 -11.61 -25.59
N THR A 114 9.25 -11.36 -24.47
CA THR A 114 7.93 -10.71 -24.47
C THR A 114 8.01 -9.24 -24.87
N LYS A 115 9.20 -8.63 -24.78
CA LYS A 115 9.46 -7.21 -25.06
C LYS A 115 8.55 -6.25 -24.28
N GLN A 116 8.11 -6.67 -23.09
CA GLN A 116 7.21 -5.91 -22.21
C GLN A 116 7.83 -5.75 -20.81
N PRO A 117 8.89 -4.95 -20.65
CA PRO A 117 9.46 -4.72 -19.33
C PRO A 117 8.49 -3.94 -18.44
N LEU A 118 8.47 -4.25 -17.13
CA LEU A 118 7.79 -3.39 -16.16
C LEU A 118 8.56 -2.08 -15.98
N ALA A 119 7.81 -0.97 -15.95
CA ALA A 119 8.31 0.31 -15.50
C ALA A 119 8.70 0.26 -14.01
N PRO A 120 9.70 1.06 -13.57
CA PRO A 120 10.12 1.10 -12.16
C PRO A 120 8.97 1.32 -11.18
N GLU A 121 8.00 2.17 -11.55
CA GLU A 121 6.83 2.52 -10.73
C GLU A 121 5.89 1.31 -10.56
N GLN A 122 5.73 0.49 -11.61
CA GLN A 122 4.93 -0.73 -11.55
C GLN A 122 5.58 -1.76 -10.62
N LYS A 123 6.92 -1.93 -10.71
CA LYS A 123 7.66 -2.81 -9.80
C LYS A 123 7.57 -2.34 -8.36
N ALA A 124 7.71 -1.04 -8.13
CA ALA A 124 7.57 -0.44 -6.81
C ALA A 124 6.15 -0.65 -6.22
N ARG A 125 5.12 -0.52 -7.07
CA ARG A 125 3.72 -0.70 -6.71
C ARG A 125 3.40 -2.15 -6.32
N LEU A 126 3.89 -3.14 -7.08
CA LEU A 126 3.79 -4.56 -6.71
C LEU A 126 4.47 -4.84 -5.37
N ARG A 127 5.70 -4.35 -5.17
CA ARG A 127 6.44 -4.51 -3.92
C ARG A 127 5.69 -3.91 -2.73
N ARG A 128 5.15 -2.70 -2.91
CA ARG A 128 4.38 -1.99 -1.87
C ARG A 128 3.10 -2.73 -1.51
N TRP A 129 2.33 -3.17 -2.50
CA TRP A 129 1.11 -3.95 -2.25
C TRP A 129 1.38 -5.23 -1.45
N ILE A 130 2.49 -5.92 -1.73
CA ILE A 130 2.89 -7.09 -0.96
C ILE A 130 3.24 -6.72 0.48
N ALA A 131 4.00 -5.64 0.68
CA ALA A 131 4.32 -5.12 2.01
C ALA A 131 3.05 -4.71 2.79
N GLU A 132 2.00 -4.26 2.10
CA GLU A 132 0.70 -3.92 2.70
C GLU A 132 -0.20 -5.14 2.99
N GLY A 133 0.25 -6.36 2.68
CA GLY A 133 -0.47 -7.61 2.99
C GLY A 133 -0.97 -8.39 1.77
N ALA A 134 -0.72 -7.89 0.56
CA ALA A 134 -1.11 -8.53 -0.70
C ALA A 134 -2.59 -8.94 -0.76
N ASP A 135 -3.47 -8.04 -0.33
CA ASP A 135 -4.91 -8.32 -0.35
C ASP A 135 -5.45 -8.28 -1.77
N TYR A 136 -6.27 -9.28 -2.09
CA TYR A 136 -6.96 -9.37 -3.37
C TYR A 136 -8.36 -8.80 -3.18
N SER A 137 -8.81 -8.02 -4.15
CA SER A 137 -10.19 -7.55 -4.24
C SER A 137 -10.95 -8.37 -5.28
N GLU A 138 -12.24 -8.59 -5.02
CA GLU A 138 -13.17 -9.13 -6.00
C GLU A 138 -13.13 -8.28 -7.29
N HIS A 139 -13.35 -8.90 -8.45
CA HIS A 139 -13.33 -8.13 -9.70
C HIS A 139 -14.42 -7.05 -9.70
N TRP A 140 -14.09 -5.86 -10.20
CA TRP A 140 -14.97 -4.68 -10.13
C TRP A 140 -16.38 -4.91 -10.71
N ALA A 141 -16.54 -5.84 -11.67
CA ALA A 141 -17.83 -6.18 -12.26
C ALA A 141 -18.83 -6.79 -11.25
N TRP A 142 -18.33 -7.33 -10.14
CA TRP A 142 -19.15 -7.95 -9.09
C TRP A 142 -19.31 -7.06 -7.85
N ILE A 143 -18.64 -5.90 -7.83
CA ILE A 143 -18.76 -4.93 -6.75
C ILE A 143 -19.82 -3.89 -7.14
N PRO A 144 -20.91 -3.74 -6.37
CA PRO A 144 -21.92 -2.72 -6.66
C PRO A 144 -21.33 -1.31 -6.72
N PRO A 145 -21.59 -0.51 -7.78
CA PRO A 145 -21.04 0.84 -7.88
C PRO A 145 -21.61 1.74 -6.78
N ARG A 146 -20.72 2.47 -6.09
CA ARG A 146 -21.08 3.51 -5.13
C ARG A 146 -21.04 4.88 -5.80
N ARG A 147 -22.09 5.69 -5.62
CA ARG A 147 -22.10 7.07 -6.13
C ARG A 147 -21.14 7.92 -5.32
N SER A 148 -20.24 8.65 -6.00
CA SER A 148 -19.42 9.69 -5.37
C SER A 148 -20.29 10.91 -5.03
N SER A 149 -19.83 11.72 -4.07
CA SER A 149 -20.40 13.05 -3.87
C SER A 149 -20.14 13.93 -5.10
N VAL A 150 -21.09 14.81 -5.42
CA VAL A 150 -20.92 15.79 -6.48
C VAL A 150 -19.88 16.82 -6.02
N PRO A 151 -18.85 17.14 -6.82
CA PRO A 151 -17.92 18.23 -6.53
C PRO A 151 -18.67 19.55 -6.29
N ALA A 152 -18.21 20.34 -5.31
CA ALA A 152 -18.82 21.62 -4.96
C ALA A 152 -18.58 22.69 -6.04
#